data_AF-A0AB74HNK5-F1
#
_entry.id   AF-A0AB74HNK5-F1
#
_cell.length_a   1.000
_cell.length_b   1.000
_cell.length_c   1.000
_cell.angle_alpha   90.00
_cell.angle_beta   90.00
_cell.angle_gamma   90.00
#
_symmetry.space_group_name_H-M   'P 1'
#
loop_
_entity.id
_entity.type
_entity.pdbx_description
1 polymer ?
#
loop_
_entity_poly.entity_id
_entity_poly.type
_entity_poly.pdbx_seq_one_letter_code
_entity_poly.pdbx_strand_id
1 'polypeptide(L)'
;MISAKATFSENQLHQMMLLRLNRCHSYNRVASFLGFREERSGDRITNRSFYRYGQKGGRSVKSIIVSVYAGILGILIGFISWIFLSVVYKGIHFVWHTVPERVESPFYIFFVPLVAGVLIGLLQRRYGPMPRLMPEILEDRKTSGRITYRYIGFTTLTALLVLIGGASLGPEAALIGIVGGLTTWFAERLRYVRHELSELQEVGHAVVLGIVFNAPLFGALAAEETEHKKQSMLNLLATLAGVGTFYLLNRLDERPPFVVKFPAIESIQLDWSILFIILIGMVFGWLYLLAEHALMSLTSQVPILFLTITGGIGIGTMALIYPDLLFSGEETILEYFNDWERIPLYTLLWFSFLKLFFTAFCLATGWRGGHIYPLLFSAFTLGYFFSGSFDLDPTFAVVLATSTLLATTMRQPLAIIVLLVLFFPPNSWVYVFGVVAIVSKIPLPAFIHPNVHN
;
A
#
# COMPACT_ATOMS: atom_id res chain seq x y z
N MET A 1 33.37 43.58 18.75
CA MET A 1 33.03 44.30 19.99
C MET A 1 31.56 44.72 19.88
N ILE A 2 30.72 44.32 20.86
CA ILE A 2 29.31 44.74 21.11
C ILE A 2 28.29 44.13 20.11
N SER A 3 27.60 43.02 20.42
CA SER A 3 26.40 42.83 21.27
C SER A 3 25.06 43.22 20.60
N ALA A 4 24.21 42.22 20.33
CA ALA A 4 22.74 42.32 20.48
C ALA A 4 22.08 40.92 20.37
N LYS A 5 21.95 40.23 21.51
CA LYS A 5 21.03 39.10 21.69
C LYS A 5 19.62 39.69 21.84
N ALA A 6 18.71 39.41 20.91
CA ALA A 6 17.29 39.74 21.07
C ALA A 6 16.60 38.57 21.80
N THR A 7 16.47 38.73 23.11
CA THR A 7 15.58 37.94 23.98
C THR A 7 14.14 38.38 23.74
N PHE A 8 13.31 37.49 23.19
CA PHE A 8 11.86 37.67 23.17
C PHE A 8 11.31 37.36 24.57
N SER A 9 10.69 38.34 25.23
CA SER A 9 10.11 38.17 26.57
C SER A 9 8.71 37.54 26.50
N GLU A 10 8.41 36.63 27.44
CA GLU A 10 7.12 35.91 27.55
C GLU A 10 5.88 36.83 27.58
N ASN A 11 6.05 38.11 27.94
CA ASN A 11 4.96 39.08 27.97
C ASN A 11 4.41 39.46 26.57
N GLN A 12 5.20 39.35 25.50
CA GLN A 12 4.72 39.60 24.13
C GLN A 12 3.84 38.45 23.61
N LEU A 13 4.12 37.21 24.01
CA LEU A 13 3.30 36.05 23.66
C LEU A 13 1.93 36.12 24.35
N HIS A 14 1.89 36.61 25.59
CA HIS A 14 0.66 36.73 26.36
C HIS A 14 -0.30 37.81 25.81
N GLN A 15 0.23 38.90 25.25
CA GLN A 15 -0.59 39.91 24.56
C GLN A 15 -1.12 39.44 23.20
N MET A 16 -0.35 38.66 22.42
CA MET A 16 -0.86 38.05 21.19
C MET A 16 -1.95 37.00 21.47
N MET A 17 -1.85 36.27 22.58
CA MET A 17 -2.86 35.29 22.98
C MET A 17 -4.18 35.95 23.43
N LEU A 18 -4.10 37.10 24.13
CA LEU A 18 -5.27 37.90 24.49
C LEU A 18 -5.97 38.54 23.28
N LEU A 19 -5.22 38.92 22.23
CA LEU A 19 -5.79 39.40 20.96
C LEU A 19 -6.49 38.29 20.13
N ARG A 20 -6.12 37.01 20.32
CA ARG A 20 -6.87 35.87 19.75
C ARG A 20 -8.13 35.54 20.57
N LEU A 21 -8.09 35.66 21.89
CA LEU A 21 -9.25 35.41 22.75
C LEU A 21 -10.36 36.48 22.58
N ASN A 22 -10.00 37.74 22.34
CA ASN A 22 -11.00 38.80 22.05
C ASN A 22 -11.72 38.62 20.70
N ARG A 23 -11.20 37.78 19.79
CA ARG A 23 -11.89 37.43 18.54
C ARG A 23 -12.97 36.35 18.73
N CYS A 24 -12.93 35.57 19.82
CA CYS A 24 -13.98 34.63 20.19
C CYS A 24 -15.21 35.31 20.81
N HIS A 25 -15.08 36.50 21.40
CA HIS A 25 -16.21 37.23 21.99
C HIS A 25 -17.15 37.89 20.96
N SER A 26 -16.77 37.94 19.67
CA SER A 26 -17.62 38.47 18.61
C SER A 26 -18.62 37.46 18.05
N TYR A 27 -18.47 36.14 18.32
CA TYR A 27 -19.41 35.12 17.84
C TYR A 27 -20.65 34.98 18.74
N ASN A 28 -20.52 35.30 20.03
CA ASN A 28 -21.63 35.23 20.99
C ASN A 28 -22.66 36.37 20.85
N ARG A 29 -22.44 37.35 19.97
CA ARG A 29 -23.38 38.45 19.72
C ARG A 29 -24.35 38.19 18.56
N VAL A 30 -24.18 37.09 17.82
CA VAL A 30 -25.09 36.66 16.75
C VAL A 30 -26.07 35.58 17.25
N ALA A 31 -25.69 34.80 18.28
CA ALA A 31 -26.55 33.81 18.90
C ALA A 31 -27.72 34.41 19.71
N SER A 32 -27.59 35.66 20.16
CA SER A 32 -28.65 36.38 20.90
C SER A 32 -29.76 36.97 20.02
N PHE A 33 -29.66 36.88 18.68
CA PHE A 33 -30.71 37.34 17.75
C PHE A 33 -31.63 36.21 17.26
N LEU A 34 -31.35 34.94 17.62
CA LEU A 34 -32.08 33.75 17.15
C LEU A 34 -32.79 32.96 18.26
N GLY A 35 -33.04 33.56 19.43
CA GLY A 35 -34.05 33.03 20.37
C GLY A 35 -33.76 31.67 21.00
N PHE A 36 -32.49 31.31 21.25
CA PHE A 36 -32.17 30.13 22.06
C PHE A 36 -31.99 30.53 23.54
N ARG A 37 -32.95 30.12 24.37
CA ARG A 37 -32.95 30.24 25.83
C ARG A 37 -32.17 29.05 26.41
N GLU A 38 -31.04 29.33 27.06
CA GLU A 38 -30.22 28.32 27.75
C GLU A 38 -30.76 28.14 29.17
N GLU A 39 -31.43 27.03 29.44
CA GLU A 39 -31.98 26.70 30.76
C GLU A 39 -30.90 25.98 31.58
N ARG A 40 -30.34 26.67 32.58
CA ARG A 40 -29.57 26.04 33.66
C ARG A 40 -30.55 25.50 34.71
N SER A 41 -30.56 24.18 34.89
CA SER A 41 -30.88 23.58 36.19
C SER A 41 -30.12 22.28 36.34
N GLY A 42 -29.35 22.20 37.42
CA GLY A 42 -28.73 20.97 37.85
C GLY A 42 -29.79 20.08 38.50
N ASP A 43 -29.77 18.80 38.16
CA ASP A 43 -29.97 17.74 39.14
C ASP A 43 -29.34 16.44 38.62
N ARG A 44 -28.36 15.95 39.39
CA ARG A 44 -27.83 14.59 39.26
C ARG A 44 -28.82 13.67 39.96
N ILE A 45 -29.62 12.90 39.23
CA ILE A 45 -30.12 11.58 39.65
C ILE A 45 -30.42 10.76 38.36
N THR A 46 -29.61 9.72 38.18
CA THR A 46 -29.85 8.47 37.44
C THR A 46 -30.83 8.47 36.26
N ASN A 47 -30.30 8.52 35.03
CA ASN A 47 -31.03 8.10 33.84
C ASN A 47 -30.20 7.17 32.92
N ARG A 48 -29.50 6.20 33.54
CA ARG A 48 -28.75 5.13 32.83
C ARG A 48 -29.63 3.94 32.41
N SER A 49 -30.92 3.93 32.75
CA SER A 49 -31.84 2.83 32.48
C SER A 49 -32.83 3.07 31.33
N PHE A 50 -33.06 4.33 30.91
CA PHE A 50 -34.01 4.62 29.81
C PHE A 50 -33.38 4.61 28.40
N TYR A 51 -32.04 4.64 28.28
CA TYR A 51 -31.35 4.51 26.99
C TYR A 51 -31.15 3.05 26.52
N ARG A 52 -31.54 2.05 27.33
CA ARG A 52 -31.26 0.63 27.04
C ARG A 52 -32.43 -0.16 26.44
N TYR A 53 -33.65 0.39 26.40
CA TYR A 53 -34.83 -0.36 25.94
C TYR A 53 -35.38 0.05 24.56
N GLY A 54 -35.00 1.22 24.03
CA GLY A 54 -35.34 1.64 22.65
C GLY A 54 -34.32 1.22 21.57
N GLN A 55 -33.20 0.60 21.95
CA GLN A 55 -32.04 0.40 21.07
C GLN A 55 -31.91 -1.00 20.43
N LYS A 56 -32.89 -1.89 20.61
CA LYS A 56 -32.87 -3.23 19.97
C LYS A 56 -33.54 -3.24 18.59
N GLY A 57 -34.62 -2.50 18.38
CA GLY A 57 -35.27 -2.38 17.05
C GLY A 57 -34.48 -1.50 16.06
N GLY A 58 -33.86 -0.41 16.53
CA GLY A 58 -33.09 0.51 15.70
C GLY A 58 -31.66 0.06 15.35
N ARG A 59 -31.11 -0.94 16.05
CA ARG A 59 -29.77 -1.50 15.76
C ARG A 59 -29.75 -2.32 14.47
N SER A 60 -30.81 -3.10 14.24
CA SER A 60 -30.90 -3.95 13.05
C SER A 60 -31.06 -3.12 11.77
N VAL A 61 -31.94 -2.10 11.80
CA VAL A 61 -32.16 -1.20 10.65
C VAL A 61 -30.92 -0.36 10.34
N LYS A 62 -30.25 0.20 11.35
CA LYS A 62 -28.97 0.92 11.12
C LYS A 62 -27.89 0.00 10.56
N SER A 63 -27.78 -1.23 11.06
CA SER A 63 -26.80 -2.21 10.55
C SER A 63 -27.04 -2.58 9.08
N ILE A 64 -28.31 -2.72 8.68
CA ILE A 64 -28.68 -3.01 7.28
C ILE A 64 -28.33 -1.83 6.38
N ILE A 65 -28.67 -0.60 6.80
CA ILE A 65 -28.37 0.61 6.04
C ILE A 65 -26.86 0.77 5.81
N VAL A 66 -26.05 0.62 6.85
CA VAL A 66 -24.58 0.69 6.75
C VAL A 66 -24.03 -0.41 5.84
N SER A 67 -24.57 -1.63 5.92
CA SER A 67 -24.16 -2.74 5.04
C SER A 67 -24.47 -2.46 3.57
N VAL A 68 -25.63 -1.87 3.28
CA VAL A 68 -26.01 -1.48 1.90
C VAL A 68 -25.07 -0.38 1.39
N TYR A 69 -24.77 0.64 2.19
CA TYR A 69 -23.81 1.67 1.81
C TYR A 69 -22.41 1.11 1.60
N ALA A 70 -21.96 0.18 2.45
CA ALA A 70 -20.67 -0.49 2.30
C ALA A 70 -20.62 -1.33 1.01
N GLY A 71 -21.69 -2.04 0.65
CA GLY A 71 -21.80 -2.77 -0.61
C GLY A 71 -21.75 -1.85 -1.83
N ILE A 72 -22.49 -0.73 -1.82
CA ILE A 72 -22.47 0.28 -2.90
C ILE A 72 -21.06 0.88 -3.04
N LEU A 73 -20.43 1.22 -1.91
CA LEU A 73 -19.06 1.72 -1.88
C LEU A 73 -18.08 0.68 -2.46
N GLY A 74 -18.24 -0.59 -2.09
CA GLY A 74 -17.49 -1.71 -2.66
C GLY A 74 -17.60 -1.77 -4.19
N ILE A 75 -18.82 -1.74 -4.74
CA ILE A 75 -19.06 -1.73 -6.20
C ILE A 75 -18.37 -0.53 -6.86
N LEU A 76 -18.51 0.67 -6.28
CA LEU A 76 -17.90 1.89 -6.82
C LEU A 76 -16.37 1.80 -6.83
N ILE A 77 -15.77 1.28 -5.76
CA ILE A 77 -14.32 1.07 -5.66
C ILE A 77 -13.86 0.00 -6.65
N GLY A 78 -14.64 -1.08 -6.82
CA GLY A 78 -14.44 -2.10 -7.83
C GLY A 78 -14.34 -1.51 -9.23
N PHE A 79 -15.30 -0.66 -9.60
CA PHE A 79 -15.33 0.03 -10.88
C PHE A 79 -14.15 1.00 -11.06
N ILE A 80 -13.83 1.82 -10.05
CA ILE A 80 -12.71 2.77 -10.12
C ILE A 80 -11.37 2.05 -10.24
N SER A 81 -11.17 0.98 -9.47
CA SER A 81 -9.95 0.18 -9.51
C SER A 81 -9.82 -0.55 -10.85
N TRP A 82 -10.93 -1.04 -11.41
CA TRP A 82 -10.97 -1.58 -12.76
C TRP A 82 -10.52 -0.55 -13.79
N ILE A 83 -11.09 0.66 -13.81
CA ILE A 83 -10.67 1.72 -14.75
C ILE A 83 -9.16 1.97 -14.62
N PHE A 84 -8.69 2.18 -13.39
CA PHE A 84 -7.28 2.51 -13.14
C PHE A 84 -6.34 1.42 -13.65
N LEU A 85 -6.54 0.17 -13.22
CA LEU A 85 -5.72 -0.96 -13.66
C LEU A 85 -5.87 -1.20 -15.17
N SER A 86 -6.99 -0.79 -15.77
CA SER A 86 -7.18 -0.88 -17.22
C SER A 86 -6.38 0.08 -18.04
N VAL A 87 -6.30 1.31 -17.57
CA VAL A 87 -5.42 2.30 -18.17
C VAL A 87 -3.96 1.90 -17.97
N VAL A 88 -3.59 1.35 -16.81
CA VAL A 88 -2.22 0.85 -16.57
C VAL A 88 -1.88 -0.28 -17.54
N TYR A 89 -2.66 -1.35 -17.59
CA TYR A 89 -2.37 -2.52 -18.44
C TYR A 89 -2.31 -2.16 -19.93
N LYS A 90 -3.34 -1.48 -20.45
CA LYS A 90 -3.36 -1.05 -21.87
C LYS A 90 -2.26 -0.03 -22.16
N GLY A 91 -1.94 0.83 -21.19
CA GLY A 91 -0.84 1.78 -21.28
C GLY A 91 0.51 1.10 -21.37
N ILE A 92 0.77 0.10 -20.53
CA ILE A 92 2.00 -0.71 -20.58
C ILE A 92 2.10 -1.40 -21.94
N HIS A 93 1.05 -2.11 -22.37
CA HIS A 93 1.06 -2.82 -23.66
C HIS A 93 1.30 -1.87 -24.84
N PHE A 94 0.63 -0.71 -24.85
CA PHE A 94 0.82 0.28 -25.89
C PHE A 94 2.25 0.84 -25.92
N VAL A 95 2.77 1.26 -24.77
CA VAL A 95 4.07 1.93 -24.66
C VAL A 95 5.23 0.97 -24.87
N TRP A 96 5.15 -0.26 -24.37
CA TRP A 96 6.28 -1.20 -24.31
C TRP A 96 6.23 -2.35 -25.33
N HIS A 97 5.07 -2.62 -25.95
CA HIS A 97 4.95 -3.62 -27.00
C HIS A 97 4.57 -3.00 -28.35
N THR A 98 3.49 -2.20 -28.41
CA THR A 98 2.98 -1.70 -29.70
C THR A 98 3.82 -0.58 -30.33
N VAL A 99 4.36 0.35 -29.54
CA VAL A 99 5.17 1.46 -30.07
C VAL A 99 6.57 1.02 -30.52
N PRO A 100 7.32 0.18 -29.76
CA PRO A 100 8.61 -0.32 -30.20
C PRO A 100 8.57 -1.07 -31.54
N GLU A 101 7.48 -1.77 -31.85
CA GLU A 101 7.30 -2.43 -33.16
C GLU A 101 7.28 -1.45 -34.34
N ARG A 102 6.92 -0.18 -34.10
CA ARG A 102 6.84 0.87 -35.12
C ARG A 102 8.03 1.82 -35.13
N VAL A 103 8.81 1.82 -34.05
CA VAL A 103 9.95 2.70 -33.85
C VAL A 103 11.20 1.83 -33.76
N GLU A 104 11.94 1.71 -34.87
CA GLU A 104 13.19 0.93 -34.97
C GLU A 104 14.37 1.60 -34.25
N SER A 105 14.20 2.02 -32.99
CA SER A 105 15.27 2.59 -32.17
C SER A 105 15.38 1.87 -30.83
N PRO A 106 16.50 1.19 -30.55
CA PRO A 106 16.70 0.51 -29.26
C PRO A 106 16.75 1.49 -28.08
N PHE A 107 16.98 2.77 -28.34
CA PHE A 107 16.99 3.81 -27.32
C PHE A 107 15.58 4.22 -26.85
N TYR A 108 14.53 3.88 -27.60
CA TYR A 108 13.15 4.20 -27.20
C TYR A 108 12.84 3.68 -25.80
N ILE A 109 13.22 2.43 -25.51
CA ILE A 109 13.01 1.74 -24.24
C ILE A 109 13.68 2.50 -23.07
N PHE A 110 14.84 3.11 -23.31
CA PHE A 110 15.53 3.93 -22.31
C PHE A 110 14.87 5.30 -22.12
N PHE A 111 14.39 5.93 -23.20
CA PHE A 111 13.83 7.28 -23.14
C PHE A 111 12.41 7.33 -22.55
N VAL A 112 11.62 6.27 -22.67
CA VAL A 112 10.28 6.18 -22.05
C VAL A 112 10.29 6.51 -20.55
N PRO A 113 11.06 5.80 -19.69
CA PRO A 113 11.14 6.10 -18.26
C PRO A 113 11.80 7.44 -17.97
N LEU A 114 12.74 7.89 -18.81
CA LEU A 114 13.34 9.22 -18.65
C LEU A 114 12.29 10.33 -18.80
N VAL A 115 11.48 10.28 -19.85
CA VAL A 115 10.41 11.26 -20.10
C VAL A 115 9.35 11.18 -19.00
N ALA A 116 8.95 9.97 -18.60
CA ALA A 116 8.05 9.79 -17.48
C ALA A 116 8.61 10.39 -16.18
N GLY A 117 9.90 10.18 -15.89
CA GLY A 117 10.60 10.76 -14.74
C GLY A 117 10.57 12.29 -14.73
N VAL A 118 10.81 12.94 -15.88
CA VAL A 118 10.68 14.40 -16.01
C VAL A 118 9.25 14.86 -15.70
N LEU A 119 8.24 14.20 -16.29
CA LEU A 119 6.83 14.55 -16.07
C LEU A 119 6.41 14.37 -14.61
N ILE A 120 6.77 13.24 -14.00
CA ILE A 120 6.54 12.94 -12.58
C ILE A 120 7.20 14.02 -11.71
N GLY A 121 8.47 14.36 -11.98
CA GLY A 121 9.21 15.37 -11.25
C GLY A 121 8.59 16.76 -11.32
N LEU A 122 8.09 17.17 -12.50
CA LEU A 122 7.39 18.45 -12.68
C LEU A 122 6.07 18.50 -11.92
N LEU A 123 5.30 17.41 -11.95
CA LEU A 123 4.04 17.28 -11.20
C LEU A 123 4.31 17.32 -9.69
N GLN A 124 5.25 16.54 -9.20
CA GLN A 124 5.58 16.47 -7.78
C GLN A 124 6.20 17.77 -7.25
N ARG A 125 7.02 18.46 -8.06
CA ARG A 125 7.55 19.78 -7.70
C ARG A 125 6.46 20.83 -7.52
N ARG A 126 5.37 20.75 -8.29
CA ARG A 126 4.27 21.72 -8.26
C ARG A 126 3.21 21.42 -7.20
N TYR A 127 2.86 20.15 -7.01
CA TYR A 127 1.72 19.76 -6.17
C TYR A 127 2.13 19.03 -4.88
N GLY A 128 3.41 18.71 -4.72
CA GLY A 128 3.93 17.91 -3.61
C GLY A 128 4.13 16.44 -3.99
N PRO A 129 4.75 15.64 -3.11
CA PRO A 129 5.12 14.27 -3.42
C PRO A 129 3.87 13.37 -3.52
N MET A 130 3.72 12.68 -4.65
CA MET A 130 2.53 11.88 -5.01
C MET A 130 2.92 10.69 -5.91
N PRO A 131 2.18 9.57 -5.88
CA PRO A 131 1.18 9.22 -4.86
C PRO A 131 1.76 9.12 -3.46
N ARG A 132 0.94 9.18 -2.41
CA ARG A 132 1.43 8.99 -1.03
C ARG A 132 1.79 7.53 -0.82
N LEU A 133 2.83 7.28 -0.03
CA LEU A 133 3.20 5.92 0.34
C LEU A 133 2.23 5.37 1.39
N MET A 134 2.15 4.05 1.55
CA MET A 134 1.26 3.44 2.55
C MET A 134 1.46 3.98 3.97
N PRO A 135 2.70 4.13 4.48
CA PRO A 135 2.91 4.65 5.83
C PRO A 135 2.40 6.08 5.97
N GLU A 136 2.59 6.93 4.95
CA GLU A 136 2.10 8.32 4.93
C GLU A 136 0.57 8.36 4.97
N ILE A 137 -0.11 7.52 4.18
CA ILE A 137 -1.58 7.45 4.15
C ILE A 137 -2.15 7.03 5.52
N LEU A 138 -1.52 6.03 6.14
CA LEU A 138 -1.91 5.56 7.47
C LEU A 138 -1.64 6.63 8.54
N GLU A 139 -0.54 7.38 8.43
CA GLU A 139 -0.20 8.48 9.36
C GLU A 139 -1.15 9.68 9.22
N ASP A 140 -1.46 10.12 7.99
CA ASP A 140 -2.43 11.18 7.73
C ASP A 140 -3.79 10.84 8.36
N ARG A 141 -4.21 9.58 8.24
CA ARG A 141 -5.46 9.10 8.83
C ARG A 141 -5.39 9.09 10.36
N LYS A 142 -4.29 8.60 10.95
CA LYS A 142 -4.09 8.59 12.41
C LYS A 142 -4.08 9.98 13.01
N THR A 143 -3.46 10.95 12.34
CA THR A 143 -3.30 12.32 12.84
C THR A 143 -4.50 13.21 12.55
N SER A 144 -5.04 13.16 11.33
CA SER A 144 -6.09 14.08 10.86
C SER A 144 -7.48 13.45 10.74
N GLY A 145 -7.57 12.13 10.82
CA GLY A 145 -8.81 11.38 10.57
C GLY A 145 -9.26 11.40 9.10
N ARG A 146 -8.42 11.88 8.17
CA ARG A 146 -8.79 12.15 6.77
C ARG A 146 -7.64 11.81 5.82
N ILE A 147 -7.99 11.43 4.59
CA ILE A 147 -7.04 11.32 3.49
C ILE A 147 -7.29 12.50 2.55
N THR A 148 -6.23 13.25 2.24
CA THR A 148 -6.38 14.49 1.47
C THR A 148 -6.81 14.21 0.03
N TYR A 149 -7.89 14.84 -0.42
CA TYR A 149 -8.45 14.64 -1.77
C TYR A 149 -8.19 15.78 -2.76
N ARG A 150 -7.49 16.84 -2.33
CA ARG A 150 -7.33 18.10 -3.10
C ARG A 150 -6.66 17.92 -4.47
N TYR A 151 -5.85 16.87 -4.64
CA TYR A 151 -5.06 16.63 -5.86
C TYR A 151 -5.23 15.21 -6.43
N ILE A 152 -6.35 14.53 -6.17
CA ILE A 152 -6.55 13.13 -6.63
C ILE A 152 -6.29 12.96 -8.12
N GLY A 153 -6.75 13.88 -8.98
CA GLY A 153 -6.50 13.79 -10.42
C GLY A 153 -5.00 13.77 -10.77
N PHE A 154 -4.19 14.60 -10.10
CA PHE A 154 -2.74 14.63 -10.28
C PHE A 154 -2.05 13.42 -9.63
N THR A 155 -2.56 12.94 -8.49
CA THR A 155 -2.13 11.68 -7.86
C THR A 155 -2.34 10.51 -8.82
N THR A 156 -3.53 10.39 -9.41
CA THR A 156 -3.86 9.35 -10.38
C THR A 156 -2.96 9.45 -11.61
N LEU A 157 -2.80 10.65 -12.18
CA LEU A 157 -1.91 10.85 -13.33
C LEU A 157 -0.47 10.45 -13.02
N THR A 158 0.05 10.84 -11.85
CA THR A 158 1.42 10.51 -11.43
C THR A 158 1.57 9.00 -11.22
N ALA A 159 0.59 8.36 -10.59
CA ALA A 159 0.58 6.91 -10.42
C ALA A 159 0.53 6.15 -11.76
N LEU A 160 -0.25 6.63 -12.73
CA LEU A 160 -0.26 6.09 -14.09
C LEU A 160 1.12 6.22 -14.74
N LEU A 161 1.75 7.40 -14.65
CA LEU A 161 3.11 7.61 -15.18
C LEU A 161 4.15 6.71 -14.50
N VAL A 162 4.04 6.50 -13.18
CA VAL A 162 4.95 5.63 -12.42
C VAL A 162 4.83 4.17 -12.89
N LEU A 163 3.61 3.64 -12.95
CA LEU A 163 3.36 2.23 -13.28
C LEU A 163 3.59 1.94 -14.77
N ILE A 164 3.08 2.80 -15.66
CA ILE A 164 3.31 2.67 -17.11
C ILE A 164 4.77 2.95 -17.45
N GLY A 165 5.46 3.80 -16.71
CA GLY A 165 6.87 4.14 -16.92
C GLY A 165 7.86 3.03 -16.56
N GLY A 166 7.41 1.86 -16.10
CA GLY A 166 8.28 0.69 -15.88
C GLY A 166 8.89 0.58 -14.47
N ALA A 167 8.48 1.42 -13.52
CA ALA A 167 9.01 1.34 -12.16
C ALA A 167 8.70 -0.02 -11.51
N SER A 168 9.66 -0.52 -10.73
CA SER A 168 9.52 -1.79 -10.01
C SER A 168 8.61 -1.66 -8.79
N LEU A 169 7.31 -1.43 -9.04
CA LEU A 169 6.32 -1.05 -8.02
C LEU A 169 4.94 -1.64 -8.34
N GLY A 170 4.21 -1.98 -7.28
CA GLY A 170 2.83 -2.45 -7.34
C GLY A 170 1.79 -1.32 -7.36
N PRO A 171 0.56 -1.59 -7.80
CA PRO A 171 -0.52 -0.60 -7.82
C PRO A 171 -1.16 -0.35 -6.44
N GLU A 172 -0.84 -1.14 -5.38
CA GLU A 172 -1.60 -1.12 -4.12
C GLU A 172 -1.62 0.26 -3.45
N ALA A 173 -0.47 0.91 -3.31
CA ALA A 173 -0.37 2.20 -2.61
C ALA A 173 -1.08 3.31 -3.39
N ALA A 174 -0.99 3.28 -4.72
CA ALA A 174 -1.67 4.24 -5.59
C ALA A 174 -3.18 4.13 -5.46
N LEU A 175 -3.73 2.91 -5.57
CA LEU A 175 -5.16 2.68 -5.45
C LEU A 175 -5.70 3.04 -4.07
N ILE A 176 -4.97 2.69 -3.00
CA ILE A 176 -5.37 3.04 -1.62
C ILE A 176 -5.41 4.56 -1.43
N GLY A 177 -4.44 5.30 -1.97
CA GLY A 177 -4.44 6.76 -1.93
C GLY A 177 -5.58 7.39 -2.74
N ILE A 178 -5.83 6.92 -3.96
CA ILE A 178 -6.90 7.42 -4.84
C ILE A 178 -8.27 7.14 -4.22
N VAL A 179 -8.52 5.89 -3.83
CA VAL A 179 -9.79 5.47 -3.22
C VAL A 179 -9.98 6.14 -1.88
N GLY A 180 -8.96 6.17 -1.01
CA GLY A 180 -9.02 6.85 0.28
C GLY A 180 -9.33 8.35 0.18
N GLY A 181 -8.79 9.02 -0.84
CA GLY A 181 -9.14 10.40 -1.16
C GLY A 181 -10.60 10.53 -1.62
N LEU A 182 -11.04 9.67 -2.54
CA LEU A 182 -12.41 9.70 -3.08
C LEU A 182 -13.46 9.37 -2.00
N THR A 183 -13.18 8.42 -1.11
CA THR A 183 -14.05 8.11 0.04
C THR A 183 -14.13 9.29 0.99
N THR A 184 -13.02 9.98 1.25
CA THR A 184 -13.02 11.21 2.07
C THR A 184 -13.86 12.32 1.44
N TRP A 185 -13.67 12.57 0.14
CA TRP A 185 -14.46 13.56 -0.59
C TRP A 185 -15.97 13.24 -0.55
N PHE A 186 -16.32 11.97 -0.79
CA PHE A 186 -17.71 11.50 -0.79
C PHE A 186 -18.37 11.65 0.60
N ALA A 187 -17.68 11.22 1.66
CA ALA A 187 -18.16 11.31 3.02
C ALA A 187 -18.30 12.75 3.52
N GLU A 188 -17.44 13.68 3.07
CA GLU A 188 -17.57 15.09 3.44
C GLU A 188 -18.80 15.77 2.83
N ARG A 189 -19.24 15.30 1.65
CA ARG A 189 -20.43 15.80 0.97
C ARG A 189 -21.72 15.28 1.60
N LEU A 190 -21.69 14.05 2.13
CA LEU A 190 -22.80 13.43 2.84
C LEU A 190 -22.69 13.66 4.36
N ARG A 191 -23.35 14.72 4.86
CA ARG A 191 -23.32 15.10 6.29
C ARG A 191 -23.65 13.94 7.25
N TYR A 192 -24.49 12.99 6.84
CA TYR A 192 -24.87 11.82 7.63
C TYR A 192 -23.73 10.81 7.80
N VAL A 193 -22.84 10.71 6.82
CA VAL A 193 -21.78 9.68 6.70
C VAL A 193 -20.45 10.17 7.28
N ARG A 194 -20.29 11.49 7.48
CA ARG A 194 -19.09 12.10 8.05
C ARG A 194 -18.67 11.49 9.40
N HIS A 195 -19.63 11.05 10.21
CA HIS A 195 -19.35 10.42 11.51
C HIS A 195 -18.74 9.01 11.37
N GLU A 196 -18.90 8.35 10.21
CA GLU A 196 -18.41 7.01 9.90
C GLU A 196 -17.24 7.04 8.90
N LEU A 197 -16.62 8.21 8.66
CA LEU A 197 -15.52 8.37 7.70
C LEU A 197 -14.38 7.39 7.94
N SER A 198 -14.01 7.16 9.20
CA SER A 198 -12.99 6.16 9.52
C SER A 198 -13.43 4.79 9.01
N GLU A 199 -14.66 4.37 9.31
CA GLU A 199 -15.17 3.05 8.94
C GLU A 199 -15.20 2.88 7.41
N LEU A 200 -15.61 3.91 6.67
CA LEU A 200 -15.59 3.87 5.20
C LEU A 200 -14.19 3.85 4.57
N GLN A 201 -13.21 4.52 5.19
CA GLN A 201 -11.82 4.45 4.72
C GLN A 201 -11.22 3.06 4.94
N GLU A 202 -11.57 2.41 6.06
CA GLU A 202 -11.16 1.02 6.34
C GLU A 202 -11.79 0.06 5.33
N VAL A 203 -13.10 0.18 5.09
CA VAL A 203 -13.80 -0.55 4.03
C VAL A 203 -13.12 -0.33 2.68
N GLY A 204 -12.76 0.93 2.36
CA GLY A 204 -12.09 1.24 1.11
C GLY A 204 -10.71 0.60 0.98
N HIS A 205 -9.91 0.62 2.05
CA HIS A 205 -8.62 -0.06 2.12
C HIS A 205 -8.80 -1.58 1.91
N ALA A 206 -9.78 -2.18 2.61
CA ALA A 206 -10.09 -3.60 2.48
C ALA A 206 -10.44 -3.98 1.04
N VAL A 207 -11.33 -3.20 0.41
CA VAL A 207 -11.78 -3.47 -0.97
C VAL A 207 -10.61 -3.36 -1.94
N VAL A 208 -9.74 -2.34 -1.81
CA VAL A 208 -8.58 -2.20 -2.70
C VAL A 208 -7.61 -3.36 -2.55
N LEU A 209 -7.23 -3.73 -1.32
CA LEU A 209 -6.36 -4.90 -1.10
C LEU A 209 -7.02 -6.18 -1.64
N GLY A 210 -8.33 -6.33 -1.46
CA GLY A 210 -9.06 -7.45 -2.02
C GLY A 210 -9.03 -7.49 -3.54
N ILE A 211 -9.13 -6.33 -4.21
CA ILE A 211 -9.08 -6.24 -5.68
C ILE A 211 -7.68 -6.53 -6.19
N VAL A 212 -6.66 -5.86 -5.63
CA VAL A 212 -5.28 -5.95 -6.08
C VAL A 212 -4.82 -7.42 -6.05
N PHE A 213 -5.02 -8.10 -4.93
CA PHE A 213 -4.62 -9.51 -4.79
C PHE A 213 -5.68 -10.51 -5.26
N ASN A 214 -6.80 -10.04 -5.84
CA ASN A 214 -7.97 -10.86 -6.21
C ASN A 214 -8.41 -11.80 -5.07
N ALA A 215 -8.44 -11.27 -3.85
CA ALA A 215 -8.54 -12.01 -2.61
C ALA A 215 -9.42 -11.26 -1.58
N PRO A 216 -10.76 -11.41 -1.65
CA PRO A 216 -11.69 -10.67 -0.78
C PRO A 216 -11.41 -10.85 0.72
N LEU A 217 -11.01 -12.07 1.11
CA LEU A 217 -10.70 -12.42 2.50
C LEU A 217 -9.41 -11.75 2.98
N PHE A 218 -8.36 -11.75 2.15
CA PHE A 218 -7.12 -11.03 2.44
C PHE A 218 -7.40 -9.54 2.62
N GLY A 219 -8.13 -8.92 1.70
CA GLY A 219 -8.47 -7.50 1.81
C GLY A 219 -9.20 -7.16 3.11
N ALA A 220 -10.23 -7.94 3.46
CA ALA A 220 -11.02 -7.72 4.67
C ALA A 220 -10.18 -7.81 5.95
N LEU A 221 -9.29 -8.81 6.04
CA LEU A 221 -8.52 -9.10 7.25
C LEU A 221 -7.24 -8.26 7.37
N ALA A 222 -6.58 -7.95 6.25
CA ALA A 222 -5.39 -7.12 6.23
C ALA A 222 -5.69 -5.66 6.64
N ALA A 223 -6.84 -5.13 6.22
CA ALA A 223 -7.28 -3.81 6.65
C ALA A 223 -7.56 -3.77 8.16
N GLU A 224 -8.10 -4.84 8.75
CA GLU A 224 -8.35 -4.94 10.18
C GLU A 224 -7.06 -5.00 11.01
N GLU A 225 -6.02 -5.71 10.56
CA GLU A 225 -4.77 -5.81 11.33
C GLU A 225 -4.05 -4.46 11.46
N THR A 226 -4.22 -3.58 10.46
CA THR A 226 -3.70 -2.21 10.53
C THR A 226 -4.50 -1.29 11.46
N GLU A 227 -5.71 -1.68 11.86
CA GLU A 227 -6.70 -0.78 12.46
C GLU A 227 -7.26 -1.29 13.80
N HIS A 228 -7.76 -0.39 14.64
CA HIS A 228 -8.18 -0.71 16.01
C HIS A 228 -9.64 -1.21 16.15
N LYS A 229 -10.45 -1.13 15.09
CA LYS A 229 -11.86 -1.57 15.11
C LYS A 229 -12.02 -2.88 14.33
N LYS A 230 -12.72 -3.84 14.93
CA LYS A 230 -13.10 -5.10 14.26
C LYS A 230 -14.45 -4.92 13.57
N GLN A 231 -14.44 -4.82 12.24
CA GLN A 231 -15.65 -4.72 11.39
C GLN A 231 -15.66 -5.75 10.25
N SER A 232 -15.11 -6.94 10.53
CA SER A 232 -14.81 -8.00 9.56
C SER A 232 -15.95 -8.32 8.59
N MET A 233 -17.20 -8.37 9.09
CA MET A 233 -18.35 -8.69 8.23
C MET A 233 -18.70 -7.56 7.24
N LEU A 234 -18.58 -6.29 7.65
CA LEU A 234 -18.82 -5.15 6.75
C LEU A 234 -17.71 -5.05 5.70
N ASN A 235 -16.47 -5.18 6.15
CA ASN A 235 -15.30 -5.19 5.27
C ASN A 235 -15.42 -6.32 4.25
N LEU A 236 -15.77 -7.53 4.68
CA LEU A 236 -15.93 -8.70 3.81
C LEU A 236 -17.09 -8.56 2.81
N LEU A 237 -18.23 -8.00 3.22
CA LEU A 237 -19.35 -7.76 2.29
C LEU A 237 -18.97 -6.74 1.21
N ALA A 238 -18.31 -5.65 1.60
CA ALA A 238 -17.85 -4.64 0.66
C ALA A 238 -16.74 -5.17 -0.25
N THR A 239 -15.77 -5.93 0.29
CA THR A 239 -14.69 -6.54 -0.52
C THR A 239 -15.25 -7.54 -1.52
N LEU A 240 -16.21 -8.38 -1.14
CA LEU A 240 -16.89 -9.28 -2.06
C LEU A 240 -17.61 -8.51 -3.18
N ALA A 241 -18.31 -7.43 -2.84
CA ALA A 241 -18.99 -6.59 -3.84
C ALA A 241 -17.99 -5.92 -4.80
N GLY A 242 -16.89 -5.37 -4.27
CA GLY A 242 -15.88 -4.69 -5.07
C GLY A 242 -15.04 -5.63 -5.93
N VAL A 243 -14.56 -6.74 -5.37
CA VAL A 243 -13.84 -7.78 -6.11
C VAL A 243 -14.76 -8.44 -7.13
N GLY A 244 -16.03 -8.72 -6.79
CA GLY A 244 -16.99 -9.26 -7.74
C GLY A 244 -17.25 -8.32 -8.92
N THR A 245 -17.39 -7.02 -8.65
CA THR A 245 -17.51 -5.99 -9.69
C THR A 245 -16.27 -5.93 -10.57
N PHE A 246 -15.09 -5.88 -9.94
CA PHE A 246 -13.81 -5.88 -10.65
C PHE A 246 -13.64 -7.11 -11.53
N TYR A 247 -13.90 -8.31 -11.00
CA TYR A 247 -13.82 -9.58 -11.72
C TYR A 247 -14.77 -9.63 -12.93
N LEU A 248 -16.01 -9.15 -12.77
CA LEU A 248 -16.97 -9.11 -13.86
C LEU A 248 -16.51 -8.18 -15.00
N LEU A 249 -15.99 -7.00 -14.65
CA LEU A 249 -15.49 -6.03 -15.62
C LEU A 249 -14.18 -6.48 -16.26
N ASN A 250 -13.33 -7.22 -15.54
CA ASN A 250 -12.06 -7.73 -16.07
C ASN A 250 -12.27 -8.71 -17.24
N ARG A 251 -13.46 -9.31 -17.37
CA ARG A 251 -13.83 -10.12 -18.55
C ARG A 251 -13.87 -9.31 -19.86
N LEU A 252 -13.94 -7.97 -19.78
CA LEU A 252 -13.92 -7.09 -20.94
C LEU A 252 -12.51 -6.78 -21.46
N ASP A 253 -11.48 -7.00 -20.63
CA ASP A 253 -10.11 -6.56 -20.93
C ASP A 253 -9.10 -7.71 -21.06
N GLU A 254 -9.54 -8.96 -20.88
CA GLU A 254 -8.73 -10.18 -21.04
C GLU A 254 -7.41 -10.21 -20.24
N ARG A 255 -7.32 -9.46 -19.14
CA ARG A 255 -6.10 -9.46 -18.31
C ARG A 255 -5.87 -10.81 -17.64
N PRO A 256 -4.62 -11.28 -17.60
CA PRO A 256 -4.30 -12.47 -16.82
C PRO A 256 -4.60 -12.22 -15.34
N PRO A 257 -5.19 -13.19 -14.62
CA PRO A 257 -5.33 -13.09 -13.19
C PRO A 257 -3.97 -13.27 -12.51
N PHE A 258 -3.63 -12.38 -11.56
CA PHE A 258 -2.36 -12.46 -10.83
C PHE A 258 -2.14 -13.76 -10.06
N VAL A 259 -3.22 -14.36 -9.53
CA VAL A 259 -3.11 -15.38 -8.48
C VAL A 259 -2.53 -16.68 -9.04
N VAL A 260 -1.24 -16.89 -8.76
CA VAL A 260 -0.53 -18.14 -8.97
C VAL A 260 -1.01 -19.17 -7.95
N LYS A 261 -1.45 -20.34 -8.39
CA LYS A 261 -1.80 -21.46 -7.50
C LYS A 261 -0.70 -22.50 -7.56
N PHE A 262 0.07 -22.60 -6.48
CA PHE A 262 1.15 -23.57 -6.38
C PHE A 262 0.62 -25.00 -6.25
N PRO A 263 1.29 -25.99 -6.86
CA PRO A 263 0.91 -27.40 -6.71
C PRO A 263 1.12 -27.85 -5.26
N ALA A 264 0.42 -28.92 -4.88
CA ALA A 264 0.61 -29.56 -3.57
C ALA A 264 2.08 -29.95 -3.37
N ILE A 265 2.62 -29.73 -2.17
CA ILE A 265 3.96 -30.20 -1.82
C ILE A 265 3.98 -31.73 -1.90
N GLU A 266 4.87 -32.28 -2.72
CA GLU A 266 4.99 -33.73 -2.93
C GLU A 266 5.96 -34.37 -1.96
N SER A 267 7.07 -33.68 -1.67
CA SER A 267 8.10 -34.16 -0.76
C SER A 267 8.50 -33.08 0.24
N ILE A 268 8.65 -33.47 1.51
CA ILE A 268 9.09 -32.58 2.57
C ILE A 268 10.37 -33.16 3.15
N GLN A 269 11.47 -32.42 2.99
CA GLN A 269 12.74 -32.74 3.60
C GLN A 269 12.96 -31.83 4.81
N LEU A 270 12.87 -32.41 6.02
CA LEU A 270 13.05 -31.69 7.28
C LEU A 270 14.52 -31.78 7.72
N ASP A 271 15.37 -30.93 7.16
CA ASP A 271 16.80 -30.90 7.47
C ASP A 271 17.30 -29.45 7.72
N TRP A 272 18.63 -29.27 7.72
CA TRP A 272 19.25 -27.95 7.94
C TRP A 272 18.89 -26.92 6.87
N SER A 273 18.48 -27.36 5.66
CA SER A 273 18.14 -26.44 4.56
C SER A 273 17.02 -25.49 4.94
N ILE A 274 16.04 -25.93 5.73
CA ILE A 274 14.93 -25.10 6.21
C ILE A 274 15.44 -23.91 7.02
N LEU A 275 16.32 -24.18 8.00
CA LEU A 275 16.90 -23.13 8.83
C LEU A 275 17.75 -22.17 7.98
N PHE A 276 18.48 -22.70 7.00
CA PHE A 276 19.28 -21.90 6.09
C PHE A 276 18.43 -20.97 5.21
N ILE A 277 17.33 -21.48 4.62
CA ILE A 277 16.39 -20.69 3.80
C ILE A 277 15.75 -19.59 4.65
N ILE A 278 15.32 -19.88 5.87
CA ILE A 278 14.76 -18.87 6.79
C ILE A 278 15.83 -17.83 7.14
N LEU A 279 17.07 -18.23 7.41
CA LEU A 279 18.14 -17.28 7.71
C LEU A 279 18.42 -16.34 6.53
N ILE A 280 18.56 -16.90 5.32
CA ILE A 280 18.83 -16.10 4.12
C ILE A 280 17.62 -15.23 3.73
N GLY A 281 16.40 -15.73 3.85
CA GLY A 281 15.19 -14.94 3.63
C GLY A 281 15.10 -13.73 4.57
N MET A 282 15.48 -13.88 5.85
CA MET A 282 15.59 -12.76 6.78
C MET A 282 16.68 -11.78 6.37
N VAL A 283 17.85 -12.27 5.96
CA VAL A 283 18.94 -11.42 5.47
C VAL A 283 18.49 -10.60 4.26
N PHE A 284 17.78 -11.19 3.30
CA PHE A 284 17.23 -10.49 2.14
C PHE A 284 16.20 -9.43 2.55
N GLY A 285 15.30 -9.76 3.49
CA GLY A 285 14.36 -8.80 4.05
C GLY A 285 15.05 -7.62 4.75
N TRP A 286 16.10 -7.87 5.53
CA TRP A 286 16.89 -6.81 6.16
C TRP A 286 17.69 -5.98 5.16
N LEU A 287 18.23 -6.61 4.11
CA LEU A 287 18.92 -5.91 3.02
C LEU A 287 17.98 -4.97 2.28
N TYR A 288 16.74 -5.38 2.02
CA TYR A 288 15.71 -4.51 1.45
C TYR A 288 15.45 -3.29 2.35
N LEU A 289 15.17 -3.52 3.64
CA LEU A 289 14.88 -2.44 4.59
C LEU A 289 16.08 -1.48 4.77
N LEU A 290 17.30 -2.02 4.79
CA LEU A 290 18.53 -1.24 4.86
C LEU A 290 18.72 -0.40 3.59
N ALA A 291 18.53 -1.00 2.41
CA ALA A 291 18.65 -0.31 1.13
C ALA A 291 17.63 0.82 1.02
N GLU A 292 16.37 0.56 1.37
CA GLU A 292 15.31 1.56 1.38
C GLU A 292 15.68 2.72 2.32
N HIS A 293 16.05 2.42 3.57
CA HIS A 293 16.42 3.45 4.54
C HIS A 293 17.65 4.26 4.09
N ALA A 294 18.72 3.60 3.64
CA ALA A 294 19.95 4.24 3.23
C ALA A 294 19.74 5.14 2.00
N LEU A 295 19.01 4.66 1.00
CA LEU A 295 18.72 5.43 -0.21
C LEU A 295 17.78 6.60 0.08
N MET A 296 16.75 6.42 0.91
CA MET A 296 15.87 7.52 1.35
C MET A 296 16.66 8.59 2.12
N SER A 297 17.59 8.19 2.99
CA SER A 297 18.46 9.12 3.71
C SER A 297 19.36 9.91 2.76
N LEU A 298 20.00 9.24 1.80
CA LEU A 298 20.88 9.85 0.80
C LEU A 298 20.14 10.83 -0.12
N THR A 299 18.89 10.52 -0.46
CA THR A 299 18.06 11.32 -1.38
C THR A 299 17.29 12.44 -0.70
N SER A 300 17.20 12.44 0.64
CA SER A 300 16.36 13.35 1.43
C SER A 300 16.54 14.85 1.16
N GLN A 301 17.76 15.28 0.81
CA GLN A 301 18.09 16.69 0.55
C GLN A 301 18.08 17.06 -0.94
N VAL A 302 17.91 16.08 -1.84
CA VAL A 302 17.96 16.29 -3.27
C VAL A 302 16.60 16.76 -3.78
N PRO A 303 16.52 17.79 -4.65
CA PRO A 303 15.24 18.24 -5.17
C PRO A 303 14.52 17.15 -5.99
N ILE A 304 13.21 17.04 -5.80
CA ILE A 304 12.40 15.93 -6.35
C ILE A 304 12.48 15.77 -7.88
N LEU A 305 12.66 16.87 -8.62
CA LEU A 305 12.82 16.82 -10.07
C LEU A 305 14.10 16.09 -10.47
N PHE A 306 15.22 16.32 -9.77
CA PHE A 306 16.46 15.60 -10.05
C PHE A 306 16.32 14.13 -9.65
N LEU A 307 15.68 13.84 -8.52
CA LEU A 307 15.45 12.47 -8.07
C LEU A 307 14.66 11.65 -9.10
N THR A 308 13.51 12.16 -9.53
CA THR A 308 12.64 11.44 -10.49
C THR A 308 13.30 11.25 -11.85
N ILE A 309 14.14 12.19 -12.31
CA ILE A 309 14.99 12.02 -13.50
C ILE A 309 16.03 10.94 -13.26
N THR A 310 16.73 10.93 -12.12
CA THR A 310 17.70 9.85 -11.80
C THR A 310 17.03 8.48 -11.72
N GLY A 311 15.81 8.42 -11.16
CA GLY A 311 14.97 7.24 -11.17
C GLY A 311 14.64 6.79 -12.60
N GLY A 312 14.24 7.72 -13.48
CA GLY A 312 13.96 7.43 -14.88
C GLY A 312 15.19 6.91 -15.66
N ILE A 313 16.38 7.46 -15.40
CA ILE A 313 17.64 6.95 -15.96
C ILE A 313 17.93 5.53 -15.45
N GLY A 314 17.75 5.29 -14.15
CA GLY A 314 17.95 3.97 -13.55
C GLY A 314 16.99 2.93 -14.09
N ILE A 315 15.70 3.28 -14.24
CA ILE A 315 14.68 2.42 -14.83
C ILE A 315 14.98 2.15 -16.31
N GLY A 316 15.34 3.19 -17.09
CA GLY A 316 15.74 3.01 -18.49
C GLY A 316 16.97 2.12 -18.65
N THR A 317 17.94 2.23 -17.74
CA THR A 317 19.12 1.37 -17.73
C THR A 317 18.75 -0.07 -17.41
N MET A 318 17.90 -0.30 -16.41
CA MET A 318 17.39 -1.64 -16.09
C MET A 318 16.58 -2.22 -17.24
N ALA A 319 15.81 -1.41 -17.96
CA ALA A 319 15.06 -1.85 -19.12
C ALA A 319 15.95 -2.38 -20.26
N LEU A 320 17.17 -1.84 -20.40
CA LEU A 320 18.14 -2.31 -21.38
C LEU A 320 18.89 -3.57 -20.96
N ILE A 321 19.15 -3.75 -19.66
CA ILE A 321 19.99 -4.84 -19.14
C ILE A 321 19.16 -6.03 -18.66
N TYR A 322 18.12 -5.77 -17.87
CA TYR A 322 17.28 -6.76 -17.20
C TYR A 322 15.78 -6.36 -17.28
N PRO A 323 15.15 -6.46 -18.46
CA PRO A 323 13.74 -6.05 -18.65
C PRO A 323 12.77 -6.77 -17.69
N ASP A 324 13.06 -8.03 -17.33
CA ASP A 324 12.30 -8.84 -16.36
C ASP A 324 12.19 -8.20 -14.96
N LEU A 325 13.07 -7.25 -14.61
CA LEU A 325 13.06 -6.54 -13.34
C LEU A 325 12.18 -5.29 -13.35
N LEU A 326 11.63 -4.88 -14.49
CA LEU A 326 10.66 -3.79 -14.57
C LEU A 326 9.31 -4.17 -13.95
N PHE A 327 8.46 -3.16 -13.74
CA PHE A 327 7.09 -3.31 -13.25
C PHE A 327 6.99 -4.06 -11.90
N SER A 328 5.77 -4.35 -11.46
CA SER A 328 5.52 -5.10 -10.23
C SER A 328 6.16 -6.50 -10.23
N GLY A 329 6.39 -7.09 -11.40
CA GLY A 329 6.85 -8.47 -11.57
C GLY A 329 5.71 -9.50 -11.62
N GLU A 330 4.45 -9.05 -11.69
CA GLU A 330 3.28 -9.94 -11.63
C GLU A 330 3.18 -10.92 -12.80
N GLU A 331 3.40 -10.46 -14.03
CA GLU A 331 3.39 -11.31 -15.23
C GLU A 331 4.65 -12.19 -15.28
N THR A 332 5.82 -11.63 -14.97
CA THR A 332 7.10 -12.35 -14.98
C THR A 332 7.13 -13.50 -13.95
N ILE A 333 6.49 -13.32 -12.79
CA ILE A 333 6.33 -14.41 -11.80
C ILE A 333 5.61 -15.61 -12.43
N LEU A 334 4.55 -15.38 -13.22
CA LEU A 334 3.78 -16.46 -13.84
C LEU A 334 4.63 -17.24 -14.87
N GLU A 335 5.46 -16.54 -15.62
CA GLU A 335 6.40 -17.18 -16.55
C GLU A 335 7.43 -18.02 -15.79
N TYR A 336 8.04 -17.44 -14.76
CA TYR A 336 9.05 -18.12 -13.96
C TYR A 336 8.44 -19.30 -13.20
N PHE A 337 7.20 -19.19 -12.72
CA PHE A 337 6.51 -20.28 -12.07
C PHE A 337 6.40 -21.53 -12.96
N ASN A 338 6.20 -21.34 -14.26
CA ASN A 338 6.06 -22.46 -15.21
C ASN A 338 7.41 -23.00 -15.72
N ASP A 339 8.43 -22.14 -15.83
CA ASP A 339 9.69 -22.47 -16.51
C ASP A 339 10.96 -22.31 -15.64
N TRP A 340 10.85 -22.21 -14.31
CA TRP A 340 11.98 -21.91 -13.42
C TRP A 340 13.17 -22.88 -13.58
N GLU A 341 12.93 -24.15 -13.89
CA GLU A 341 13.97 -25.17 -14.10
C GLU A 341 14.88 -24.86 -15.29
N ARG A 342 14.38 -24.08 -16.27
CA ARG A 342 15.15 -23.64 -17.45
C ARG A 342 16.00 -22.42 -17.16
N ILE A 343 15.73 -21.73 -16.05
CA ILE A 343 16.42 -20.51 -15.66
C ILE A 343 17.66 -20.88 -14.84
N PRO A 344 18.86 -20.39 -15.19
CA PRO A 344 20.06 -20.69 -14.41
C PRO A 344 19.91 -20.22 -12.95
N LEU A 345 20.31 -21.06 -11.99
CA LEU A 345 20.17 -20.78 -10.55
C LEU A 345 20.79 -19.43 -10.14
N TYR A 346 21.94 -19.08 -10.71
CA TYR A 346 22.58 -17.79 -10.42
C TYR A 346 21.69 -16.60 -10.84
N THR A 347 20.89 -16.75 -11.90
CA THR A 347 19.98 -15.70 -12.39
C THR A 347 18.83 -15.53 -11.41
N LEU A 348 18.26 -16.63 -10.89
CA LEU A 348 17.20 -16.59 -9.87
C LEU A 348 17.66 -15.87 -8.59
N LEU A 349 18.85 -16.20 -8.08
CA LEU A 349 19.43 -15.54 -6.91
C LEU A 349 19.71 -14.06 -7.19
N TRP A 350 20.29 -13.76 -8.35
CA TRP A 350 20.65 -12.40 -8.74
C TRP A 350 19.42 -11.52 -8.93
N PHE A 351 18.38 -12.02 -9.58
CA PHE A 351 17.13 -11.29 -9.81
C PHE A 351 16.36 -11.10 -8.52
N SER A 352 16.38 -12.09 -7.62
CA SER A 352 15.82 -11.93 -6.28
C SER A 352 16.45 -10.74 -5.54
N PHE A 353 17.79 -10.65 -5.53
CA PHE A 353 18.50 -9.55 -4.88
C PHE A 353 18.28 -8.21 -5.59
N LEU A 354 18.46 -8.18 -6.92
CA LEU A 354 18.32 -6.95 -7.70
C LEU A 354 16.91 -6.37 -7.64
N LYS A 355 15.86 -7.20 -7.64
CA LYS A 355 14.47 -6.70 -7.55
C LYS A 355 14.23 -5.93 -6.25
N LEU A 356 14.75 -6.41 -5.12
CA LEU A 356 14.65 -5.72 -3.83
C LEU A 356 15.34 -4.36 -3.88
N PHE A 357 16.60 -4.34 -4.32
CA PHE A 357 17.38 -3.11 -4.40
C PHE A 357 16.77 -2.11 -5.38
N PHE A 358 16.32 -2.58 -6.54
CA PHE A 358 15.74 -1.74 -7.57
C PHE A 358 14.38 -1.15 -7.15
N THR A 359 13.58 -1.91 -6.40
CA THR A 359 12.35 -1.41 -5.77
C THR A 359 12.65 -0.29 -4.78
N ALA A 360 13.62 -0.50 -3.88
CA ALA A 360 14.08 0.53 -2.94
C ALA A 360 14.61 1.78 -3.67
N PHE A 361 15.34 1.60 -4.76
CA PHE A 361 15.83 2.68 -5.62
C PHE A 361 14.68 3.48 -6.27
N CYS A 362 13.65 2.80 -6.80
CA CYS A 362 12.47 3.49 -7.36
C CYS A 362 11.80 4.35 -6.28
N LEU A 363 11.55 3.78 -5.10
CA LEU A 363 10.92 4.50 -3.98
C LEU A 363 11.74 5.73 -3.56
N ALA A 364 13.05 5.56 -3.37
CA ALA A 364 13.94 6.64 -2.93
C ALA A 364 14.13 7.76 -3.99
N THR A 365 14.03 7.41 -5.27
CA THR A 365 14.11 8.40 -6.37
C THR A 365 12.77 9.09 -6.67
N GLY A 366 11.77 8.93 -5.80
CA GLY A 366 10.50 9.64 -5.92
C GLY A 366 9.48 8.96 -6.86
N TRP A 367 9.79 7.78 -7.39
CA TRP A 367 8.80 6.92 -8.05
C TRP A 367 8.05 6.17 -6.96
N ARG A 368 6.82 6.61 -6.68
CA ARG A 368 6.06 6.14 -5.52
C ARG A 368 4.99 5.13 -5.92
N GLY A 369 4.92 4.03 -5.18
CA GLY A 369 3.99 2.93 -5.45
C GLY A 369 4.05 1.86 -4.37
N GLY A 370 3.42 0.74 -4.66
CA GLY A 370 3.43 -0.46 -3.82
C GLY A 370 4.75 -1.24 -3.92
N HIS A 371 5.04 -2.05 -2.91
CA HIS A 371 6.24 -2.89 -2.86
C HIS A 371 5.91 -4.38 -2.61
N ILE A 372 4.66 -4.75 -2.33
CA ILE A 372 4.31 -6.14 -2.00
C ILE A 372 4.63 -7.08 -3.17
N TYR A 373 4.30 -6.69 -4.40
CA TYR A 373 4.56 -7.51 -5.59
C TYR A 373 6.05 -7.72 -5.86
N PRO A 374 6.91 -6.69 -5.89
CA PRO A 374 8.35 -6.91 -6.00
C PRO A 374 8.94 -7.78 -4.90
N LEU A 375 8.40 -7.70 -3.67
CA LEU A 375 8.80 -8.61 -2.58
C LEU A 375 8.39 -10.05 -2.86
N LEU A 376 7.18 -10.30 -3.38
CA LEU A 376 6.74 -11.62 -3.82
C LEU A 376 7.62 -12.18 -4.94
N PHE A 377 7.93 -11.36 -5.95
CA PHE A 377 8.84 -11.73 -7.05
C PHE A 377 10.20 -12.18 -6.49
N SER A 378 10.77 -11.35 -5.61
CA SER A 378 12.06 -11.64 -4.99
C SER A 378 12.02 -12.92 -4.15
N ALA A 379 10.95 -13.14 -3.39
CA ALA A 379 10.83 -14.34 -2.57
C ALA A 379 10.61 -15.61 -3.39
N PHE A 380 9.83 -15.56 -4.48
CA PHE A 380 9.57 -16.72 -5.33
C PHE A 380 10.84 -17.15 -6.05
N THR A 381 11.56 -16.19 -6.65
CA THR A 381 12.85 -16.45 -7.29
C THR A 381 13.90 -16.98 -6.31
N LEU A 382 13.93 -16.47 -5.07
CA LEU A 382 14.78 -17.02 -4.01
C LEU A 382 14.40 -18.46 -3.63
N GLY A 383 13.10 -18.75 -3.55
CA GLY A 383 12.59 -20.09 -3.30
C GLY A 383 12.98 -21.09 -4.39
N TYR A 384 12.81 -20.72 -5.66
CA TYR A 384 13.25 -21.55 -6.79
C TYR A 384 14.77 -21.78 -6.81
N PHE A 385 15.55 -20.75 -6.49
CA PHE A 385 16.99 -20.89 -6.32
C PHE A 385 17.34 -21.98 -5.29
N PHE A 386 16.66 -21.97 -4.15
CA PHE A 386 16.89 -22.97 -3.10
C PHE A 386 16.36 -24.35 -3.44
N SER A 387 15.22 -24.43 -4.14
CA SER A 387 14.70 -25.69 -4.67
C SER A 387 15.74 -26.37 -5.55
N GLY A 388 16.31 -25.68 -6.54
CA GLY A 388 17.34 -26.27 -7.40
C GLY A 388 18.71 -26.45 -6.74
N SER A 389 19.05 -25.67 -5.69
CA SER A 389 20.35 -25.80 -5.00
C SER A 389 20.39 -26.95 -3.99
N PHE A 390 19.26 -27.25 -3.36
CA PHE A 390 19.14 -28.27 -2.31
C PHE A 390 18.28 -29.47 -2.73
N ASP A 391 17.82 -29.51 -3.98
CA ASP A 391 16.92 -30.55 -4.51
C ASP A 391 15.64 -30.71 -3.67
N LEU A 392 15.07 -29.57 -3.26
CA LEU A 392 13.85 -29.48 -2.47
C LEU A 392 12.64 -29.33 -3.38
N ASP A 393 11.47 -29.78 -2.91
CA ASP A 393 10.20 -29.46 -3.53
C ASP A 393 10.07 -27.93 -3.76
N PRO A 394 9.76 -27.48 -4.99
CA PRO A 394 9.77 -26.07 -5.35
C PRO A 394 8.72 -25.28 -4.58
N THR A 395 7.52 -25.84 -4.39
CA THR A 395 6.47 -25.19 -3.60
C THR A 395 6.95 -25.05 -2.15
N PHE A 396 7.56 -26.07 -1.57
CA PHE A 396 8.05 -26.03 -0.19
C PHE A 396 9.13 -24.94 0.00
N ALA A 397 10.12 -24.88 -0.89
CA ALA A 397 11.18 -23.86 -0.82
C ALA A 397 10.63 -22.44 -0.97
N VAL A 398 9.71 -22.23 -1.92
CA VAL A 398 9.03 -20.94 -2.14
C VAL A 398 8.16 -20.54 -0.96
N VAL A 399 7.45 -21.48 -0.33
CA VAL A 399 6.68 -21.24 0.90
C VAL A 399 7.60 -20.70 2.00
N LEU A 400 8.75 -21.33 2.25
CA LEU A 400 9.69 -20.90 3.29
C LEU A 400 10.29 -19.53 2.99
N ALA A 401 10.76 -19.30 1.76
CA ALA A 401 11.36 -18.03 1.35
C ALA A 401 10.35 -16.88 1.44
N THR A 402 9.13 -17.08 0.93
CA THR A 402 8.07 -16.06 0.92
C THR A 402 7.55 -15.74 2.31
N SER A 403 7.27 -16.77 3.12
CA SER A 403 6.82 -16.58 4.51
C SER A 403 7.84 -15.77 5.31
N THR A 404 9.13 -16.06 5.12
CA THR A 404 10.22 -15.40 5.82
C THR A 404 10.41 -13.95 5.37
N LEU A 405 10.53 -13.72 4.06
CA LEU A 405 10.82 -12.41 3.50
C LEU A 405 9.70 -11.41 3.79
N LEU A 406 8.43 -11.83 3.62
CA LEU A 406 7.28 -10.97 3.94
C LEU A 406 7.14 -10.73 5.45
N ALA A 407 7.35 -11.76 6.31
CA ALA A 407 7.31 -11.59 7.76
C ALA A 407 8.36 -10.60 8.26
N THR A 408 9.55 -10.61 7.63
CA THR A 408 10.64 -9.70 7.97
C THR A 408 10.33 -8.26 7.58
N THR A 409 9.70 -8.05 6.43
CA THR A 409 9.49 -6.72 5.82
C THR A 409 8.17 -6.07 6.20
N MET A 410 7.03 -6.76 6.06
CA MET A 410 5.70 -6.16 6.19
C MET A 410 5.18 -6.09 7.63
N ARG A 411 5.62 -7.00 8.52
CA ARG A 411 5.27 -7.02 9.95
C ARG A 411 3.77 -7.02 10.27
N GLN A 412 2.97 -7.57 9.37
CA GLN A 412 1.52 -7.77 9.50
C GLN A 412 1.26 -9.28 9.41
N PRO A 413 1.50 -10.05 10.49
CA PRO A 413 1.49 -11.50 10.44
C PRO A 413 0.15 -12.08 9.94
N LEU A 414 -0.98 -11.49 10.31
CA LEU A 414 -2.29 -11.98 9.89
C LEU A 414 -2.51 -11.73 8.39
N ALA A 415 -2.22 -10.53 7.89
CA ALA A 415 -2.29 -10.19 6.48
C ALA A 415 -1.40 -11.13 5.65
N ILE A 416 -0.14 -11.31 6.05
CA ILE A 416 0.80 -12.20 5.36
C ILE A 416 0.26 -13.63 5.32
N ILE A 417 -0.21 -14.15 6.44
CA ILE A 417 -0.77 -15.51 6.51
C ILE A 417 -1.92 -15.67 5.52
N VAL A 418 -2.90 -14.76 5.53
CA VAL A 418 -4.07 -14.85 4.65
C VAL A 418 -3.68 -14.70 3.18
N LEU A 419 -2.70 -13.84 2.89
CA LEU A 419 -2.14 -13.69 1.55
C LEU A 419 -1.52 -15.00 1.08
N LEU A 420 -0.62 -15.60 1.88
CA LEU A 420 0.12 -16.79 1.48
C LEU A 420 -0.74 -18.04 1.38
N VAL A 421 -1.76 -18.17 2.22
CA VAL A 421 -2.77 -19.24 2.12
C VAL A 421 -3.54 -19.22 0.80
N LEU A 422 -3.61 -18.06 0.12
CA LEU A 422 -4.22 -17.96 -1.21
C LEU A 422 -3.35 -18.55 -2.31
N PHE A 423 -2.03 -18.34 -2.25
CA PHE A 423 -1.08 -18.83 -3.25
C PHE A 423 -0.77 -20.31 -3.05
N PHE A 424 -0.67 -20.75 -1.79
CA PHE A 424 -0.11 -22.05 -1.44
C PHE A 424 -1.15 -23.09 -1.02
N PRO A 425 -0.91 -24.37 -1.34
CA PRO A 425 -1.84 -25.47 -1.07
C PRO A 425 -2.02 -25.71 0.44
N PRO A 426 -3.15 -26.32 0.88
CA PRO A 426 -3.42 -26.54 2.31
C PRO A 426 -2.36 -27.32 3.09
N ASN A 427 -1.65 -28.25 2.45
CA ASN A 427 -0.57 -29.01 3.07
C ASN A 427 0.68 -28.16 3.40
N SER A 428 0.76 -26.93 2.88
CA SER A 428 1.83 -25.97 3.20
C SER A 428 1.53 -25.05 4.39
N TRP A 429 0.26 -24.91 4.79
CA TRP A 429 -0.17 -23.83 5.69
C TRP A 429 0.49 -23.91 7.07
N VAL A 430 0.82 -25.10 7.56
CA VAL A 430 1.53 -25.28 8.84
C VAL A 430 2.89 -24.58 8.83
N TYR A 431 3.59 -24.60 7.69
CA TYR A 431 4.90 -23.95 7.52
C TYR A 431 4.74 -22.43 7.40
N VAL A 432 3.72 -21.97 6.66
CA VAL A 432 3.35 -20.55 6.60
C VAL A 432 3.12 -20.00 8.01
N PHE A 433 2.23 -20.63 8.79
CA PHE A 433 1.91 -20.19 10.14
C PHE A 433 3.15 -20.24 11.05
N GLY A 434 3.92 -21.33 11.00
CA GLY A 434 5.10 -21.53 11.83
C GLY A 434 6.17 -20.48 11.58
N VAL A 435 6.56 -20.29 10.31
CA VAL A 435 7.59 -19.33 9.91
C VAL A 435 7.15 -17.91 10.21
N VAL A 436 5.93 -17.51 9.82
CA VAL A 436 5.44 -16.14 10.08
C VAL A 436 5.36 -15.86 11.58
N ALA A 437 4.89 -16.80 12.40
CA ALA A 437 4.79 -16.62 13.85
C ALA A 437 6.16 -16.48 14.54
N ILE A 438 7.20 -17.14 14.03
CA ILE A 438 8.57 -17.05 14.56
C ILE A 438 9.23 -15.76 14.08
N VAL A 439 9.28 -15.54 12.76
CA VAL A 439 10.03 -14.44 12.14
C VAL A 439 9.43 -13.08 12.52
N SER A 440 8.10 -12.96 12.60
CA SER A 440 7.45 -11.69 12.96
C SER A 440 7.74 -11.23 14.40
N LYS A 441 8.23 -12.13 15.27
CA LYS A 441 8.64 -11.80 16.65
C LYS A 441 10.08 -11.34 16.75
N ILE A 442 10.88 -11.52 15.70
CA ILE A 442 12.29 -11.13 15.71
C ILE A 442 12.36 -9.59 15.58
N PRO A 443 13.04 -8.90 16.52
CA PRO A 443 13.14 -7.45 16.47
C PRO A 443 13.90 -6.99 15.22
N LEU A 444 13.57 -5.80 14.73
CA LEU A 444 14.30 -5.22 13.61
C LEU A 444 15.65 -4.72 14.14
N PRO A 445 16.71 -4.76 13.32
CA PRO A 445 17.95 -4.08 13.65
C PRO A 445 17.73 -2.61 14.03
N ALA A 446 18.50 -2.14 15.01
CA ALA A 446 18.32 -0.81 15.61
C ALA A 446 18.42 0.36 14.61
N PHE A 447 19.17 0.19 13.53
CA PHE A 447 19.35 1.21 12.48
C PHE A 447 18.09 1.44 11.61
N ILE A 448 17.07 0.58 11.70
CA ILE A 448 15.80 0.73 10.96
C ILE A 448 14.76 1.46 11.82
N HIS A 449 14.98 1.61 13.13
CA HIS A 449 14.08 2.42 13.94
C HIS A 449 14.22 3.89 13.52
N PRO A 450 13.15 4.53 13.02
CA PRO A 450 13.15 5.99 12.96
C PRO A 450 13.36 6.47 14.39
N ASN A 451 14.24 7.46 14.59
CA ASN A 451 14.36 8.12 15.88
C ASN A 451 12.99 8.74 16.23
N VAL A 452 12.19 8.03 17.02
CA VAL A 452 10.89 8.51 17.55
C VAL A 452 11.10 9.51 18.70
N HIS A 453 12.34 9.88 19.00
CA HIS A 453 12.64 10.93 19.97
C HIS A 453 13.68 11.90 19.38
N ASN A 454 13.20 13.02 18.86
CA ASN A 454 13.70 14.38 19.14
C ASN A 454 12.69 15.43 18.67
#